data_AF-A0A6M1MS92-F1
#
_entry.id   AF-A0A6M1MS92-F1
#
_cell.length_a   1.000
_cell.length_b   1.000
_cell.length_c   1.000
_cell.angle_alpha   90.00
_cell.angle_beta   90.00
_cell.angle_gamma   90.00
#
_symmetry.space_group_name_H-M   'P 1'
#
loop_
_entity.id
_entity.type
_entity.pdbx_description
1 polymer ?
#
loop_
_entity_poly.entity_id
_entity_poly.type
_entity_poly.pdbx_seq_one_letter_code
_entity_poly.pdbx_strand_id
1 'polypeptide(L)'
;MKEEKTTPLRQRMIEDMRIRGMAEKTQAAHIRAVKDFALFLKRSPDTATPEELRAYQLHMTNAGMSATTFNVRVLSLRFFFGMTCGRDEMKRHMQFRRAPRKLPAVLSVEEVGYILAAAPGPGLKYRAALGISYGAGLRAAEVCHLRVQDIDSGRMLIHVEKPSGKRTVALYETMSAFGSVPVVLAHLISKESITAEPTLGSSGQGCGDGGRITTSGLRAPRQCGGGERAGY
;
A
#
# COMPACT_ATOMS: atom_id res chain seq x y z
N MET A 1 26.46 4.75 10.61
CA MET A 1 25.17 5.47 10.62
C MET A 1 25.44 6.91 10.20
N LYS A 2 24.92 7.37 9.06
CA LYS A 2 24.99 8.80 8.72
C LYS A 2 23.90 9.50 9.52
N GLU A 3 24.28 10.29 10.51
CA GLU A 3 23.40 11.29 11.10
C GLU A 3 22.99 12.26 10.00
N GLU A 4 21.82 12.04 9.41
CA GLU A 4 21.19 13.05 8.56
C GLU A 4 20.88 14.25 9.46
N LYS A 5 21.63 15.34 9.26
CA LYS A 5 21.35 16.65 9.87
C LYS A 5 19.90 17.03 9.60
N THR A 6 19.03 16.75 10.57
CA THR A 6 17.60 16.98 10.47
C THR A 6 17.34 18.44 10.80
N THR A 7 16.73 19.17 9.86
CA THR A 7 16.38 20.58 10.08
C THR A 7 15.43 20.72 11.28
N PRO A 8 15.49 21.81 12.08
CA PRO A 8 14.59 22.01 13.22
C PRO A 8 13.10 21.89 12.84
N LEU A 9 12.72 22.39 11.67
CA LEU A 9 11.35 22.32 11.15
C LEU A 9 10.89 20.87 10.90
N ARG A 10 11.77 20.03 10.32
CA ARG A 10 11.51 18.60 10.12
C ARG A 10 11.39 17.87 11.46
N GLN A 11 12.24 18.20 12.43
CA GLN A 11 12.20 17.61 13.75
C GLN A 11 10.86 17.91 14.45
N ARG A 12 10.44 19.17 14.44
CA ARG A 12 9.14 19.59 14.98
C ARG A 12 7.97 18.84 14.34
N MET A 13 7.97 18.71 13.01
CA MET A 13 6.93 17.95 12.30
C MET A 13 6.89 16.48 12.72
N ILE A 14 8.04 15.84 12.95
CA ILE A 14 8.12 14.45 13.42
C ILE A 14 7.52 14.34 14.83
N GLU A 15 7.84 15.28 15.72
CA GLU A 15 7.28 15.35 17.08
C GLU A 15 5.75 15.52 17.03
N ASP A 16 5.24 16.44 16.22
CA ASP A 16 3.80 16.66 16.05
C ASP A 16 3.06 15.39 15.59
N MET A 17 3.67 14.62 14.68
CA MET A 17 3.10 13.36 14.21
C MET A 17 3.17 12.25 15.26
N ARG A 18 4.24 12.20 16.07
CA ARG A 18 4.38 11.25 17.19
C ARG A 18 3.37 11.52 18.29
N ILE A 19 3.16 12.79 18.66
CA ILE A 19 2.14 13.21 19.65
C ILE A 19 0.75 12.72 19.23
N ARG A 20 0.46 12.71 17.93
CA ARG A 20 -0.82 12.21 17.37
C ARG A 20 -0.88 10.70 17.19
N GLY A 21 0.16 9.95 17.56
CA GLY A 21 0.19 8.49 17.40
C GLY A 21 0.20 8.02 15.94
N MET A 22 0.74 8.82 15.01
CA MET A 22 0.80 8.40 13.60
C MET A 22 1.79 7.25 13.40
N ALA A 23 1.40 6.24 12.63
CA ALA A 23 2.28 5.12 12.27
C ALA A 23 3.50 5.60 11.46
N GLU A 24 4.65 4.95 11.63
CA GLU A 24 5.92 5.33 10.99
C GLU A 24 5.82 5.43 9.46
N LYS A 25 5.09 4.52 8.81
CA LYS A 25 4.84 4.56 7.37
C LYS A 25 4.11 5.84 6.94
N THR A 26 3.16 6.28 7.76
CA THR A 26 2.43 7.53 7.53
C THR A 26 3.34 8.73 7.75
N GLN A 27 4.17 8.72 8.80
CA GLN A 27 5.16 9.77 9.05
C GLN A 27 6.11 9.93 7.85
N ALA A 28 6.64 8.82 7.33
CA ALA A 28 7.53 8.81 6.18
C ALA A 28 6.85 9.38 4.91
N ALA A 29 5.58 9.06 4.68
CA ALA A 29 4.81 9.62 3.57
C ALA A 29 4.64 11.14 3.69
N HIS A 30 4.35 11.64 4.90
CA HIS A 30 4.22 13.07 5.17
C HIS A 30 5.55 13.82 4.98
N ILE A 31 6.65 13.28 5.52
CA ILE A 31 7.98 13.88 5.36
C ILE A 31 8.36 13.93 3.87
N ARG A 32 8.12 12.86 3.12
CA ARG A 32 8.40 12.83 1.68
C ARG A 32 7.59 13.90 0.93
N ALA A 33 6.31 14.05 1.23
CA ALA A 33 5.46 15.06 0.60
C ALA A 33 5.96 16.50 0.85
N VAL A 34 6.38 16.82 2.09
CA VAL A 34 6.93 18.14 2.42
C VAL A 34 8.31 18.35 1.79
N LYS A 35 9.14 17.30 1.72
CA LYS A 35 10.42 17.34 1.00
C LYS A 35 10.22 17.64 -0.49
N ASP A 36 9.30 16.95 -1.14
CA ASP A 36 8.98 17.17 -2.56
C ASP A 36 8.48 18.60 -2.81
N PHE A 37 7.71 19.15 -1.88
CA PHE A 37 7.25 20.54 -1.94
C PHE A 37 8.40 21.55 -1.72
N ALA A 38 9.29 21.32 -0.77
CA ALA A 38 10.47 22.14 -0.56
C ALA A 38 11.40 22.12 -1.79
N LEU A 39 11.53 20.98 -2.46
CA LEU A 39 12.28 20.86 -3.72
C LEU A 39 11.64 21.69 -4.85
N PHE A 40 10.30 21.73 -4.92
CA PHE A 40 9.59 22.59 -5.86
C PHE A 40 9.83 24.09 -5.59
N LEU A 41 9.76 24.50 -4.32
CA LEU A 41 9.97 25.89 -3.92
C LEU A 41 11.45 26.33 -3.93
N LYS A 42 12.38 25.38 -3.83
CA LYS A 42 13.83 25.62 -3.65
C LYS A 42 14.17 26.47 -2.41
N ARG A 43 13.25 26.52 -1.44
CA ARG A 43 13.37 27.26 -0.17
C ARG A 43 12.58 26.55 0.92
N SER A 44 12.66 27.08 2.14
CA SER A 44 11.96 26.51 3.29
C SER A 44 10.43 26.51 3.08
N PRO A 45 9.74 25.37 3.27
CA PRO A 45 8.32 25.22 2.90
C PRO A 45 7.34 25.99 3.79
N ASP A 46 7.74 26.41 4.99
CA ASP A 46 6.97 27.23 5.91
C ASP A 46 6.70 28.65 5.37
N THR A 47 7.61 29.15 4.52
CA THR A 47 7.55 30.49 3.92
C THR A 47 6.66 30.59 2.67
N ALA A 48 5.91 29.53 2.34
CA ALA A 48 5.08 29.48 1.14
C ALA A 48 3.89 30.45 1.19
N THR A 49 3.48 30.93 0.01
CA THR A 49 2.28 31.75 -0.19
C THR A 49 1.11 30.92 -0.73
N PRO A 50 -0.14 31.41 -0.64
CA PRO A 50 -1.30 30.78 -1.26
C PRO A 50 -1.14 30.50 -2.77
N GLU A 51 -0.54 31.43 -3.49
CA GLU A 51 -0.31 31.36 -4.93
C GLU A 51 0.66 30.21 -5.27
N GLU A 52 1.68 30.00 -4.43
CA GLU A 52 2.64 28.90 -4.60
C GLU A 52 2.01 27.54 -4.28
N LEU A 53 1.08 27.46 -3.32
CA LEU A 53 0.30 26.24 -3.10
C LEU A 53 -0.56 25.89 -4.31
N ARG A 54 -1.14 26.91 -4.97
CA ARG A 54 -1.86 26.73 -6.24
C ARG A 54 -0.91 26.29 -7.35
N ALA A 55 0.25 26.93 -7.48
CA ALA A 55 1.26 26.60 -8.47
C ALA A 55 1.78 25.16 -8.30
N TYR A 56 2.00 24.71 -7.08
CA TYR A 56 2.42 23.34 -6.80
C TYR A 56 1.36 22.30 -7.15
N GLN A 57 0.09 22.58 -6.85
CA GLN A 57 -1.01 21.72 -7.27
C GLN A 57 -1.10 21.62 -8.79
N LEU A 58 -0.89 22.73 -9.50
CA LEU A 58 -0.83 22.74 -10.97
C LEU A 58 0.38 21.97 -11.50
N HIS A 59 1.55 22.12 -10.88
CA HIS A 59 2.74 21.35 -11.22
C HIS A 59 2.50 19.84 -11.11
N MET A 60 1.94 19.38 -9.98
CA MET A 60 1.59 17.96 -9.81
C MET A 60 0.55 17.48 -10.82
N THR A 61 -0.37 18.35 -11.22
CA THR A 61 -1.39 18.08 -12.25
C THR A 61 -0.74 17.86 -13.60
N ASN A 62 0.11 18.79 -14.03
CA ASN A 62 0.77 18.75 -15.33
C ASN A 62 1.77 17.60 -15.44
N ALA A 63 2.35 17.18 -14.30
CA ALA A 63 3.20 16.00 -14.21
C ALA A 63 2.42 14.66 -14.30
N GLY A 64 1.09 14.67 -14.47
CA GLY A 64 0.29 13.46 -14.60
C GLY A 64 0.18 12.65 -13.31
N MET A 65 0.32 13.28 -12.15
CA MET A 65 0.29 12.58 -10.87
C MET A 65 -1.06 11.90 -10.60
N SER A 66 -1.01 10.66 -10.08
CA SER A 66 -2.22 9.94 -9.70
C SER A 66 -3.02 10.70 -8.64
N ALA A 67 -4.35 10.59 -8.67
CA ALA A 67 -5.22 11.24 -7.68
C ALA A 67 -4.90 10.82 -6.23
N THR A 68 -4.52 9.56 -6.03
CA THR A 68 -4.12 9.04 -4.71
C THR A 68 -2.86 9.73 -4.20
N THR A 69 -1.80 9.77 -5.01
CA THR A 69 -0.54 10.42 -4.63
C THR A 69 -0.73 11.92 -4.40
N PHE A 70 -1.50 12.57 -5.27
CA PHE A 70 -1.85 13.98 -5.15
C PHE A 70 -2.55 14.26 -3.82
N ASN A 71 -3.56 13.47 -3.47
CA ASN A 71 -4.32 13.65 -2.23
C ASN A 71 -3.48 13.40 -0.98
N VAL A 72 -2.59 12.40 -1.00
CA VAL A 72 -1.64 12.17 0.10
C VAL A 72 -0.75 13.39 0.29
N ARG A 73 -0.19 13.95 -0.80
CA ARG A 73 0.64 15.16 -0.72
C ARG A 73 -0.13 16.36 -0.18
N VAL A 74 -1.35 16.59 -0.66
CA VAL A 74 -2.23 17.66 -0.17
C VAL A 74 -2.56 17.47 1.32
N LEU A 75 -2.89 16.25 1.75
CA LEU A 75 -3.14 15.94 3.15
C LEU A 75 -1.92 16.24 4.03
N SER A 76 -0.73 15.85 3.57
CA SER A 76 0.52 16.12 4.28
C SER A 76 0.84 17.61 4.38
N LEU A 77 0.59 18.39 3.33
CA LEU A 77 0.75 19.84 3.36
C LEU A 77 -0.27 20.51 4.29
N ARG A 78 -1.54 20.08 4.26
CA ARG A 78 -2.56 20.58 5.20
C ARG A 78 -2.19 20.29 6.66
N PHE A 79 -1.62 19.12 6.92
CA PHE A 79 -1.08 18.78 8.25
C PHE A 79 0.09 19.69 8.62
N PHE A 80 1.09 19.80 7.73
CA PHE A 80 2.29 20.60 7.96
C PHE A 80 1.95 22.07 8.24
N PHE A 81 1.16 22.73 7.39
CA PHE A 81 0.81 24.12 7.61
C PHE A 81 -0.07 24.32 8.84
N GLY A 82 -1.08 23.48 9.04
CA GLY A 82 -2.00 23.66 10.16
C GLY A 82 -1.39 23.34 11.52
N MET A 83 -0.72 22.19 11.63
CA MET A 83 -0.19 21.70 12.91
C MET A 83 1.22 22.22 13.20
N THR A 84 2.13 22.10 12.24
CA THR A 84 3.55 22.40 12.48
C THR A 84 3.83 23.91 12.36
N CYS A 85 3.20 24.59 11.39
CA CYS A 85 3.38 26.04 11.19
C CYS A 85 2.34 26.91 11.89
N GLY A 86 1.22 26.34 12.36
CA GLY A 86 0.11 27.11 12.95
C GLY A 86 -0.66 28.00 11.96
N ARG A 87 -0.58 27.69 10.65
CA ARG A 87 -1.17 28.43 9.53
C ARG A 87 -2.39 27.71 8.96
N ASP A 88 -3.43 27.60 9.77
CA ASP A 88 -4.66 26.86 9.40
C ASP A 88 -5.38 27.45 8.18
N GLU A 89 -5.22 28.75 7.93
CA GLU A 89 -5.78 29.44 6.76
C GLU A 89 -5.30 28.84 5.44
N MET A 90 -4.10 28.24 5.41
CA MET A 90 -3.54 27.64 4.19
C MET A 90 -4.36 26.47 3.65
N LYS A 91 -5.13 25.81 4.52
CA LYS A 91 -6.01 24.71 4.16
C LYS A 91 -7.00 25.11 3.06
N ARG A 92 -7.48 26.35 3.00
CA ARG A 92 -8.47 26.79 2.00
C ARG A 92 -7.91 26.85 0.58
N HIS A 93 -6.58 26.93 0.43
CA HIS A 93 -5.89 27.04 -0.86
C HIS A 93 -5.51 25.68 -1.46
N MET A 94 -5.83 24.58 -0.77
CA MET A 94 -5.48 23.23 -1.18
C MET A 94 -6.75 22.40 -1.43
N GLN A 95 -6.87 21.88 -2.64
CA GLN A 95 -8.01 21.11 -3.12
C GLN A 95 -7.65 19.63 -3.22
N PHE A 96 -8.62 18.75 -2.97
CA PHE A 96 -8.46 17.32 -3.21
C PHE A 96 -8.97 16.95 -4.60
N ARG A 97 -8.34 15.94 -5.21
CA ARG A 97 -8.81 15.32 -6.46
C ARG A 97 -9.77 14.18 -6.14
N ARG A 98 -10.85 14.08 -6.91
CA ARG A 98 -11.70 12.88 -6.89
C ARG A 98 -10.92 11.73 -7.53
N ALA A 99 -10.66 10.68 -6.75
CA ALA A 99 -10.11 9.44 -7.28
C ALA A 99 -11.27 8.51 -7.66
N PRO A 100 -11.34 8.01 -8.91
CA PRO A 100 -12.32 6.98 -9.26
C PRO A 100 -12.01 5.71 -8.45
N ARG A 101 -13.01 5.19 -7.73
CA ARG A 101 -12.88 3.90 -7.06
C ARG A 101 -12.97 2.81 -8.12
N LYS A 102 -11.88 2.06 -8.31
CA LYS A 102 -11.92 0.86 -9.13
C LYS A 102 -12.78 -0.18 -8.41
N LEU A 103 -13.69 -0.81 -9.14
CA LEU A 103 -14.39 -1.98 -8.63
C LEU A 103 -13.36 -3.09 -8.40
N PRO A 104 -13.40 -3.79 -7.25
CA PRO A 104 -12.55 -4.95 -7.04
C PRO A 104 -12.84 -5.99 -8.13
N ALA A 105 -11.80 -6.42 -8.85
CA ALA A 105 -11.92 -7.63 -9.65
C ALA A 105 -12.02 -8.81 -8.67
N VAL A 106 -13.13 -9.54 -8.72
CA VAL A 106 -13.35 -10.74 -7.89
C VAL A 106 -12.92 -11.94 -8.71
N LEU A 107 -12.06 -12.78 -8.13
CA LEU A 107 -11.60 -14.02 -8.75
C LEU A 107 -12.69 -15.09 -8.66
N SER A 108 -12.82 -15.89 -9.70
CA SER A 108 -13.59 -17.13 -9.71
C SER A 108 -12.94 -18.22 -8.84
N VAL A 109 -13.70 -19.25 -8.48
CA VAL A 109 -13.21 -20.36 -7.67
C VAL A 109 -12.10 -21.12 -8.39
N GLU A 110 -12.21 -21.25 -9.71
CA GLU A 110 -11.24 -21.90 -10.58
C GLU A 110 -9.93 -21.11 -10.62
N GLU A 111 -9.99 -19.78 -10.79
CA GLU A 111 -8.81 -18.91 -10.77
C GLU A 111 -8.07 -18.98 -9.43
N VAL A 112 -8.81 -19.04 -8.31
CA VAL A 112 -8.22 -19.23 -6.98
C VAL A 112 -7.52 -20.59 -6.89
N GLY A 113 -8.13 -21.65 -7.43
CA GLY A 113 -7.52 -22.97 -7.51
C GLY A 113 -6.21 -22.97 -8.29
N TYR A 114 -6.15 -22.30 -9.44
CA TYR A 114 -4.92 -22.16 -10.22
C TYR A 114 -3.84 -21.38 -9.47
N ILE A 115 -4.20 -20.30 -8.75
CA ILE A 115 -3.25 -19.52 -7.95
C ILE A 115 -2.67 -20.36 -6.80
N LEU A 116 -3.50 -21.14 -6.10
CA LEU A 116 -3.04 -22.03 -5.03
C LEU A 116 -2.14 -23.14 -5.57
N ALA A 117 -2.48 -23.72 -6.72
CA ALA A 117 -1.67 -24.75 -7.36
C ALA A 117 -0.29 -24.21 -7.78
N ALA A 118 -0.25 -22.99 -8.33
CA ALA A 118 0.96 -22.31 -8.81
C ALA A 118 1.82 -21.66 -7.70
N ALA A 119 1.40 -21.73 -6.44
CA ALA A 119 2.13 -21.13 -5.33
C ALA A 119 3.59 -21.68 -5.27
N PRO A 120 4.61 -20.80 -5.17
CA PRO A 120 6.01 -21.20 -5.30
C PRO A 120 6.53 -21.97 -4.08
N GLY A 121 7.55 -22.79 -4.32
CA GLY A 121 8.36 -23.41 -3.28
C GLY A 121 7.93 -24.84 -2.90
N PRO A 122 8.87 -25.64 -2.37
CA PRO A 122 8.57 -26.95 -1.82
C PRO A 122 7.90 -26.76 -0.45
N GLY A 123 6.57 -26.78 -0.39
CA GLY A 123 5.88 -26.79 0.89
C GLY A 123 4.47 -26.20 0.89
N LEU A 124 3.80 -26.36 2.03
CA LEU A 124 2.42 -25.94 2.22
C LEU A 124 2.29 -24.47 2.65
N LYS A 125 3.37 -23.81 3.08
CA LYS A 125 3.38 -22.46 3.66
C LYS A 125 2.67 -21.38 2.83
N TYR A 126 2.99 -21.24 1.54
CA TYR A 126 2.36 -20.21 0.70
C TYR A 126 0.93 -20.56 0.32
N ARG A 127 0.66 -21.85 0.07
CA ARG A 127 -0.70 -22.37 -0.15
C ARG A 127 -1.58 -22.10 1.07
N ALA A 128 -1.01 -22.23 2.25
CA ALA A 128 -1.63 -21.94 3.53
C ALA A 128 -1.97 -20.48 3.73
N ALA A 129 -0.98 -19.61 3.54
CA ALA A 129 -1.18 -18.18 3.65
C ALA A 129 -2.26 -17.68 2.67
N LEU A 130 -2.24 -18.15 1.43
CA LEU A 130 -3.23 -17.80 0.41
C LEU A 130 -4.61 -18.40 0.72
N GLY A 131 -4.67 -19.66 1.14
CA GLY A 131 -5.90 -20.34 1.52
C GLY A 131 -6.60 -19.67 2.70
N ILE A 132 -5.87 -19.30 3.74
CA ILE A 132 -6.41 -18.55 4.89
C ILE A 132 -6.81 -17.14 4.46
N SER A 133 -6.01 -16.46 3.63
CA SER A 133 -6.37 -15.12 3.12
C SER A 133 -7.70 -15.15 2.36
N TYR A 134 -7.92 -16.16 1.53
CA TYR A 134 -9.14 -16.33 0.76
C TYR A 134 -10.31 -16.79 1.64
N GLY A 135 -10.16 -17.91 2.36
CA GLY A 135 -11.24 -18.54 3.13
C GLY A 135 -11.67 -17.76 4.36
N ALA A 136 -10.74 -17.08 5.04
CA ALA A 136 -11.04 -16.26 6.22
C ALA A 136 -11.10 -14.75 5.92
N GLY A 137 -10.82 -14.33 4.67
CA GLY A 137 -10.80 -12.92 4.28
C GLY A 137 -9.77 -12.10 5.06
N LEU A 138 -8.64 -12.71 5.44
CA LEU A 138 -7.57 -12.03 6.15
C LEU A 138 -6.73 -11.17 5.21
N ARG A 139 -6.31 -10.00 5.69
CA ARG A 139 -5.39 -9.14 4.95
C ARG A 139 -3.98 -9.72 4.96
N ALA A 140 -3.17 -9.41 3.95
CA ALA A 140 -1.78 -9.87 3.88
C ALA A 140 -0.99 -9.60 5.17
N ALA A 141 -1.13 -8.40 5.76
CA ALA A 141 -0.48 -8.08 7.03
C ALA A 141 -1.00 -8.93 8.19
N GLU A 142 -2.29 -9.26 8.22
CA GLU A 142 -2.88 -10.11 9.27
C GLU A 142 -2.35 -11.55 9.14
N VAL A 143 -2.24 -12.08 7.92
CA VAL A 143 -1.67 -13.41 7.66
C VAL A 143 -0.19 -13.48 8.01
N CYS A 144 0.60 -12.45 7.68
CA CYS A 144 2.04 -12.42 7.99
C CYS A 144 2.34 -12.35 9.50
N HIS A 145 1.42 -11.86 10.33
CA HIS A 145 1.61 -11.77 11.78
C HIS A 145 0.84 -12.84 12.56
N LEU A 146 0.16 -13.76 11.87
CA LEU A 146 -0.62 -14.82 12.49
C LEU A 146 0.28 -15.79 13.23
N ARG A 147 -0.03 -16.07 14.50
CA ARG A 147 0.70 -17.04 15.32
C ARG A 147 -0.10 -18.32 15.51
N VAL A 148 0.60 -19.37 15.91
CA VAL A 148 0.02 -20.68 16.23
C VAL A 148 -1.10 -20.56 17.27
N GLN A 149 -0.81 -19.85 18.36
CA GLN A 149 -1.73 -19.64 19.48
C GLN A 149 -3.03 -18.92 19.10
N ASP A 150 -3.04 -18.25 17.95
CA ASP A 150 -4.19 -17.52 17.45
C ASP A 150 -5.20 -18.44 16.75
N ILE A 151 -4.81 -19.68 16.46
CA ILE A 151 -5.63 -20.68 15.77
C ILE A 151 -6.21 -21.64 16.80
N ASP A 152 -7.53 -21.58 16.98
CA ASP A 152 -8.29 -22.58 17.74
C ASP A 152 -8.85 -23.61 16.75
N SER A 153 -8.11 -24.70 16.57
CA SER A 153 -8.52 -25.80 15.70
C SER A 153 -9.71 -26.59 16.24
N GLY A 154 -9.97 -26.55 17.56
CA GLY A 154 -11.09 -27.24 18.18
C GLY A 154 -12.42 -26.54 17.89
N ARG A 155 -12.39 -25.20 17.80
CA ARG A 155 -13.58 -24.37 17.51
C ARG A 155 -13.61 -23.82 16.10
N MET A 156 -12.62 -24.13 15.27
CA MET A 156 -12.48 -23.60 13.91
C MET A 156 -12.42 -22.06 13.89
N LEU A 157 -11.64 -21.45 14.79
CA LEU A 157 -11.53 -19.99 14.92
C LEU A 157 -10.10 -19.51 14.70
N ILE A 158 -9.97 -18.31 14.13
CA ILE A 158 -8.73 -17.54 14.09
C ILE A 158 -8.93 -16.22 14.83
N HIS A 159 -8.08 -15.94 15.80
CA HIS A 159 -8.00 -14.67 16.50
C HIS A 159 -7.02 -13.72 15.81
N VAL A 160 -7.49 -12.57 15.34
CA VAL A 160 -6.66 -11.59 14.65
C VAL A 160 -6.53 -10.34 15.50
N GLU A 161 -5.29 -9.99 15.85
CA GLU A 161 -4.99 -8.73 16.52
C GLU A 161 -4.98 -7.57 15.50
N LYS A 162 -5.71 -6.50 15.81
CA LYS A 162 -5.67 -5.24 15.06
C LYS A 162 -5.26 -4.10 16.01
N PRO A 163 -4.71 -3.00 15.45
CA PRO A 163 -4.46 -1.79 16.23
C PRO A 163 -5.71 -1.23 16.92
N SER A 164 -6.90 -1.54 16.39
CA SER A 164 -8.20 -1.11 16.94
C SER A 164 -8.87 -2.14 17.86
N GLY A 165 -8.18 -3.23 18.24
CA GLY A 165 -8.70 -4.31 19.07
C GLY A 165 -8.64 -5.70 18.41
N LYS A 166 -9.14 -6.73 19.12
CA LYS A 166 -9.13 -8.12 18.64
C LYS A 166 -10.37 -8.41 17.80
N ARG A 167 -10.20 -9.17 16.71
CA ARG A 167 -11.30 -9.71 15.89
C ARG A 167 -11.18 -11.22 15.82
N THR A 168 -12.25 -11.93 16.12
CA THR A 168 -12.33 -13.38 15.89
C THR A 168 -12.99 -13.65 14.54
N VAL A 169 -12.41 -14.53 13.75
CA VAL A 169 -12.94 -14.97 12.45
C VAL A 169 -13.18 -16.47 12.53
N ALA A 170 -14.40 -16.90 12.20
CA ALA A 170 -14.72 -18.31 12.08
C ALA A 170 -14.23 -18.84 10.73
N LEU A 171 -13.61 -20.01 10.75
CA LEU A 171 -13.31 -20.80 9.57
C LEU A 171 -14.53 -21.66 9.27
N TYR A 172 -15.14 -21.44 8.10
CA TYR A 172 -16.17 -22.34 7.62
C TYR A 172 -15.51 -23.60 7.02
N GLU A 173 -16.14 -24.74 7.23
CA GLU A 173 -15.71 -26.03 6.68
C GLU A 173 -16.01 -26.17 5.17
N THR A 174 -16.75 -25.21 4.59
CA THR A 174 -17.26 -25.25 3.20
C THR A 174 -16.22 -25.07 2.09
N MET A 175 -14.97 -25.49 2.31
CA MET A 175 -14.00 -25.75 1.22
C MET A 175 -13.74 -27.24 1.03
N SER A 176 -14.78 -28.07 1.15
CA SER A 176 -14.74 -29.49 0.77
C SER A 176 -14.35 -29.72 -0.71
N ALA A 177 -14.41 -28.68 -1.56
CA ALA A 177 -13.92 -28.73 -2.95
C ALA A 177 -12.38 -28.78 -3.08
N PHE A 178 -11.61 -28.49 -2.03
CA PHE A 178 -10.14 -28.49 -2.06
C PHE A 178 -9.49 -29.58 -1.21
N GLY A 179 -10.26 -30.57 -0.74
CA GLY A 179 -9.81 -31.52 0.27
C GLY A 179 -9.66 -30.86 1.64
N SER A 180 -9.39 -31.64 2.68
CA SER A 180 -9.36 -31.29 4.12
C SER A 180 -8.31 -30.23 4.53
N VAL A 181 -8.39 -29.03 3.96
CA VAL A 181 -7.26 -28.12 3.80
C VAL A 181 -7.25 -26.90 4.74
N PRO A 182 -8.32 -26.40 5.40
CA PRO A 182 -8.13 -25.23 6.28
C PRO A 182 -7.36 -25.55 7.57
N VAL A 183 -7.68 -26.67 8.22
CA VAL A 183 -7.20 -26.98 9.59
C VAL A 183 -5.81 -27.59 9.59
N VAL A 184 -5.58 -28.58 8.72
CA VAL A 184 -4.30 -29.28 8.61
C VAL A 184 -3.23 -28.31 8.12
N LEU A 185 -3.60 -27.38 7.25
CA LEU A 185 -2.70 -26.39 6.67
C LEU A 185 -2.37 -25.25 7.66
N ALA A 186 -3.34 -24.83 8.49
CA ALA A 186 -3.10 -23.92 9.61
C ALA A 186 -2.22 -24.58 10.70
N HIS A 187 -2.42 -25.88 10.97
CA HIS A 187 -1.59 -26.67 11.87
C HIS A 187 -0.16 -26.93 11.30
N LEU A 188 0.00 -26.98 9.97
CA LEU A 188 1.31 -27.11 9.32
C LEU A 188 2.06 -25.78 9.23
N ILE A 189 1.37 -24.64 9.05
CA ILE A 189 1.96 -23.29 9.27
C ILE A 189 2.55 -23.18 10.67
N SER A 190 1.95 -23.85 11.65
CA SER A 190 2.43 -23.83 13.03
C SER A 190 3.71 -24.62 13.27
N LYS A 191 4.04 -25.63 12.44
CA LYS A 191 5.26 -26.42 12.57
C LYS A 191 6.43 -25.84 11.77
N GLU A 192 6.14 -25.10 10.71
CA GLU A 192 7.14 -24.38 9.91
C GLU A 192 7.01 -22.88 10.19
N SER A 193 7.78 -22.39 11.17
CA SER A 193 7.89 -20.97 11.49
C SER A 193 7.96 -20.11 10.21
N ILE A 194 6.97 -19.25 10.01
CA ILE A 194 7.03 -18.19 9.02
C ILE A 194 7.93 -17.08 9.59
N THR A 195 9.22 -17.37 9.74
CA THR A 195 10.22 -16.31 9.84
C THR A 195 10.41 -15.76 8.43
N ALA A 196 10.08 -14.48 8.26
CA ALA A 196 10.64 -13.72 7.17
C ALA A 196 12.11 -13.46 7.53
N GLU A 197 13.03 -14.28 7.03
CA GLU A 197 14.43 -13.90 7.08
C GLU A 197 14.64 -12.69 6.17
N PRO A 198 15.23 -11.59 6.68
CA PRO A 198 15.70 -10.53 5.82
C PRO A 198 16.94 -11.07 5.12
N THR A 199 16.84 -11.42 3.83
CA THR A 199 18.03 -11.68 3.01
C THR A 199 18.77 -10.36 2.80
N LEU A 200 19.59 -10.00 3.78
CA LEU A 200 20.74 -9.12 3.63
C LEU A 200 21.85 -9.94 2.95
N GLY A 201 21.75 -10.06 1.63
CA GLY A 201 22.83 -10.54 0.77
C GLY A 201 23.47 -9.36 0.07
N SER A 202 24.51 -8.79 0.68
CA SER A 202 25.43 -7.89 0.00
C SER A 202 26.40 -8.70 -0.85
N SER A 203 26.29 -8.59 -2.17
CA SER A 203 27.43 -8.70 -3.07
C SER A 203 27.12 -7.90 -4.33
N GLY A 204 27.87 -6.82 -4.52
CA GLY A 204 27.85 -6.08 -5.77
C GLY A 204 28.75 -6.77 -6.79
N GLN A 205 28.28 -6.88 -8.04
CA GLN A 205 29.14 -6.74 -9.22
C GLN A 205 28.30 -6.55 -10.49
N GLY A 206 28.47 -5.37 -11.10
CA GLY A 206 28.65 -5.12 -12.54
C GLY A 206 27.65 -5.61 -13.60
N CYS A 207 27.26 -4.65 -14.45
CA CYS A 207 26.80 -4.79 -15.84
C CYS A 207 25.38 -5.37 -16.02
N GLY A 208 24.50 -4.91 -16.90
CA GLY A 208 24.52 -3.97 -18.02
C GLY A 208 23.24 -4.27 -18.82
N ASP A 209 22.65 -3.24 -19.42
CA ASP A 209 21.64 -3.28 -20.50
C ASP A 209 20.22 -3.86 -20.29
N GLY A 210 19.25 -2.99 -20.59
CA GLY A 210 18.18 -3.26 -21.56
C GLY A 210 17.11 -4.29 -21.22
N GLY A 211 15.90 -3.82 -20.86
CA GLY A 211 14.73 -4.69 -20.88
C GLY A 211 13.45 -4.06 -20.35
N ARG A 212 12.84 -3.16 -21.12
CA ARG A 212 11.42 -2.82 -20.94
C ARG A 212 10.60 -4.07 -21.25
N ILE A 213 9.88 -4.60 -20.27
CA ILE A 213 8.80 -5.57 -20.54
C ILE A 213 7.57 -4.74 -20.95
N THR A 214 7.45 -4.52 -22.26
CA THR A 214 6.22 -4.02 -22.88
C THR A 214 5.28 -5.20 -23.10
N THR A 215 4.08 -5.13 -22.55
CA THR A 215 2.97 -6.03 -22.87
C THR A 215 2.39 -5.66 -24.24
N SER A 216 3.07 -6.05 -25.30
CA SER A 216 2.55 -6.01 -26.67
C SER A 216 2.29 -7.44 -27.15
N GLY A 217 1.03 -7.86 -27.16
CA GLY A 217 0.66 -9.12 -27.78
C GLY A 217 -0.72 -9.60 -27.39
N LEU A 218 -1.76 -8.97 -27.93
CA LEU A 218 -3.07 -9.56 -28.26
C LEU A 218 -3.89 -8.49 -28.99
N ARG A 219 -3.74 -8.47 -30.33
CA ARG A 219 -4.47 -7.61 -31.25
C ARG A 219 -5.66 -8.41 -31.75
N ALA A 220 -6.88 -8.06 -31.35
CA ALA A 220 -8.10 -8.50 -32.02
C ALA A 220 -8.39 -7.53 -33.20
N PRO A 221 -8.83 -8.02 -34.37
CA PRO A 221 -9.21 -7.15 -35.47
C PRO A 221 -10.67 -6.70 -35.28
N ARG A 222 -10.98 -5.44 -35.61
CA ARG A 222 -12.20 -5.07 -36.35
C ARG A 222 -12.26 -3.56 -36.68
N GLN A 223 -12.16 -3.33 -37.98
CA GLN A 223 -13.00 -2.50 -38.85
C GLN A 223 -13.10 -0.98 -38.65
N CYS A 224 -12.75 -0.32 -39.75
CA CYS A 224 -12.91 1.08 -40.07
C CYS A 224 -14.38 1.45 -40.35
N GLY A 225 -14.74 2.66 -39.94
CA GLY A 225 -15.90 3.47 -40.35
C GLY A 225 -15.95 4.62 -39.35
N GLY A 226 -15.70 5.89 -39.68
CA GLY A 226 -16.09 6.68 -40.84
C GLY A 226 -17.15 7.68 -40.38
N GLY A 227 -16.77 8.95 -40.18
CA GLY A 227 -17.67 10.08 -39.84
C GLY A 227 -17.13 10.95 -38.69
N GLU A 228 -16.32 11.97 -38.96
CA GLU A 228 -16.68 13.38 -39.21
C GLU A 228 -17.17 14.21 -37.99
N ARG A 229 -16.37 15.27 -37.73
CA ARG A 229 -16.69 16.66 -37.32
C ARG A 229 -16.72 17.10 -35.85
N ALA A 230 -16.00 18.23 -35.69
CA ALA A 230 -16.19 19.40 -34.82
C ALA A 230 -16.10 19.16 -33.31
N GLY A 231 -15.26 19.85 -32.54
CA GLY A 231 -14.93 21.27 -32.63
C GLY A 231 -15.54 21.95 -31.42
N TYR A 232 -14.72 22.17 -30.37
CA TYR A 232 -14.69 23.25 -29.38
C TYR A 232 -13.51 22.99 -28.45
#